data_AF-A0A819HC73-F1
#
_entry.id   AF-A0A819HC73-F1
#
_cell.length_a   1.000
_cell.length_b   1.000
_cell.length_c   1.000
_cell.angle_alpha   90.00
_cell.angle_beta   90.00
_cell.angle_gamma   90.00
#
_symmetry.space_group_name_H-M   'P 1'
#
loop_
_entity.id
_entity.type
_entity.pdbx_description
1 polymer ?
#
loop_
_entity_poly.entity_id
_entity_poly.type
_entity_poly.pdbx_seq_one_letter_code
_entity_poly.pdbx_strand_id
1 'polypeptide(L)'
;MTSKHPYVYMTDQQINPLLLCSICQKPFVDPITTKDNKRGCRACFTNYSSSQSVPMAPIQEWIVLEMLNSLLVECTKCKDKNIRRGDLQRHEEKSCKRVFVQCKAADIKCPWKGVREELDAHMEQCVFEPLRPVLAELIMENEQLKEKIDQLEILIKKFTERN
;
A
#
# COMPACT_ATOMS: atom_id res chain seq x y z
N MET A 1 8.78 -24.14 -6.58
CA MET A 1 8.10 -22.85 -6.78
C MET A 1 8.50 -21.92 -5.65
N THR A 2 9.52 -21.07 -5.88
CA THR A 2 10.06 -20.19 -4.85
C THR A 2 9.06 -19.09 -4.52
N SER A 3 8.46 -19.18 -3.33
CA SER A 3 7.74 -18.07 -2.69
C SER A 3 8.61 -16.80 -2.81
N LYS A 4 8.13 -15.80 -3.54
CA LYS A 4 8.82 -14.51 -3.69
C LYS A 4 8.82 -13.83 -2.32
N HIS A 5 9.97 -13.87 -1.67
CA HIS A 5 10.19 -13.18 -0.42
C HIS A 5 10.17 -11.65 -0.67
N PRO A 6 9.36 -10.86 0.05
CA PRO A 6 9.14 -9.43 -0.25
C PRO A 6 10.34 -8.53 0.09
N TYR A 7 11.22 -8.98 0.98
CA TYR A 7 12.40 -8.22 1.41
C TYR A 7 13.69 -8.73 0.76
N VAL A 8 14.56 -7.79 0.39
CA VAL A 8 15.96 -8.01 0.00
C VAL A 8 16.83 -7.64 1.20
N TYR A 9 17.38 -8.63 1.90
CA TYR A 9 18.21 -8.41 3.08
C TYR A 9 19.64 -8.08 2.67
N MET A 10 20.28 -7.18 3.44
CA MET A 10 21.63 -6.73 3.13
C MET A 10 22.74 -7.67 3.63
N THR A 11 22.48 -8.42 4.71
CA THR A 11 23.48 -9.28 5.35
C THR A 11 22.83 -10.57 5.82
N ASP A 12 22.99 -11.66 5.06
CA ASP A 12 22.51 -12.99 5.48
C ASP A 12 23.35 -13.56 6.65
N GLN A 13 24.60 -13.12 6.78
CA GLN A 13 25.57 -13.66 7.75
C GLN A 13 25.41 -13.14 9.20
N GLN A 14 24.50 -12.20 9.44
CA GLN A 14 24.29 -11.58 10.77
C GLN A 14 22.87 -11.79 11.33
N ILE A 15 22.04 -12.58 10.64
CA ILE A 15 20.66 -12.82 11.08
C ILE A 15 20.65 -14.01 12.03
N ASN A 16 20.04 -13.82 13.21
CA ASN A 16 19.86 -14.91 14.16
C ASN A 16 19.10 -16.08 13.50
N PRO A 17 19.67 -17.30 13.46
CA PRO A 17 19.04 -18.47 12.86
C PRO A 17 17.64 -18.79 13.40
N LEU A 18 17.33 -18.38 14.63
CA LEU A 18 16.02 -18.55 15.25
C LEU A 18 14.91 -17.73 14.57
N LEU A 19 15.28 -16.75 13.74
CA LEU A 19 14.35 -15.92 12.97
C LEU A 19 14.09 -16.47 11.56
N LEU A 20 14.77 -17.55 11.16
CA LEU A 20 14.71 -18.09 9.81
C LEU A 20 13.61 -19.14 9.65
N CYS A 21 12.90 -19.06 8.53
CA CYS A 21 11.92 -20.06 8.13
C CYS A 21 12.56 -21.38 7.77
N SER A 22 12.07 -22.48 8.35
CA SER A 22 12.54 -23.84 8.06
C SER A 22 12.36 -24.27 6.59
N ILE A 23 11.48 -23.61 5.84
CA ILE A 23 11.19 -23.92 4.43
C ILE A 23 12.01 -23.06 3.47
N CYS A 24 11.94 -21.73 3.59
CA CYS A 24 12.61 -20.82 2.65
C CYS A 24 13.99 -20.32 3.12
N GLN A 25 14.38 -20.65 4.36
CA GLN A 25 15.66 -20.26 4.98
C GLN A 25 15.90 -18.74 5.03
N LYS A 26 14.82 -17.95 4.95
CA LYS A 26 14.82 -16.49 5.06
C LYS A 26 14.10 -16.05 6.34
N PRO A 27 14.39 -14.83 6.85
CA PRO A 27 13.68 -14.30 8.02
C PRO A 27 12.16 -14.33 7.85
N PHE A 28 11.43 -14.63 8.91
CA PHE A 28 9.99 -14.87 8.82
C PHE A 28 9.19 -13.69 8.23
N VAL A 29 8.23 -14.00 7.36
CA VAL A 29 7.16 -13.10 6.90
C VAL A 29 5.84 -13.66 7.38
N ASP A 30 5.09 -12.88 8.14
CA ASP A 30 3.92 -13.32 8.89
C ASP A 30 4.22 -14.62 9.66
N PRO A 31 5.07 -14.53 10.70
CA PRO A 31 5.60 -15.70 11.39
C PRO A 31 4.48 -16.53 12.00
N ILE A 32 4.55 -17.83 11.81
CA ILE A 32 3.64 -18.81 12.40
C ILE A 32 4.41 -19.92 13.10
N THR A 33 3.75 -20.58 14.04
CA THR A 33 4.19 -21.80 14.70
C THR A 33 3.15 -22.90 14.55
N THR A 34 3.60 -24.15 14.45
CA THR A 34 2.73 -25.34 14.51
C THR A 34 2.78 -25.96 15.91
N LYS A 35 1.85 -26.89 16.18
CA LYS A 35 1.86 -27.70 17.43
C LYS A 35 3.16 -28.51 17.60
N ASP A 36 3.79 -28.92 16.50
CA ASP A 36 5.07 -29.65 16.51
C ASP A 36 6.29 -28.72 16.64
N ASN A 37 6.09 -27.49 17.12
CA ASN A 37 7.13 -26.47 17.31
C ASN A 37 7.91 -26.07 16.04
N LYS A 38 7.37 -26.32 14.84
CA LYS A 38 7.95 -25.82 13.59
C LYS A 38 7.54 -24.36 13.40
N ARG A 39 8.50 -23.52 13.00
CA ARG A 39 8.31 -22.07 12.80
C ARG A 39 8.63 -21.68 11.36
N GLY A 40 7.88 -20.72 10.82
CA GLY A 40 8.14 -20.24 9.47
C GLY A 40 7.21 -19.15 8.99
N CYS A 41 7.34 -18.81 7.71
CA CYS A 41 6.43 -17.86 7.06
C CYS A 41 5.07 -18.52 6.82
N ARG A 42 3.98 -17.79 7.05
CA ARG A 42 2.62 -18.25 6.75
C ARG A 42 2.50 -18.84 5.34
N ALA A 43 2.91 -18.06 4.33
CA ALA A 43 2.82 -18.49 2.94
C ALA A 43 3.63 -19.77 2.63
N CYS A 44 4.79 -19.95 3.29
CA CYS A 44 5.60 -21.15 3.09
C CYS A 44 4.90 -22.41 3.60
N PHE A 45 4.29 -22.35 4.79
CA PHE A 45 3.56 -23.48 5.36
C PHE A 45 2.22 -23.72 4.68
N THR A 46 1.50 -22.66 4.27
CA THR A 46 0.27 -22.81 3.48
C THR A 46 0.52 -23.52 2.15
N ASN A 47 1.64 -23.23 1.48
CA ASN A 47 2.00 -23.87 0.21
C ASN A 47 2.59 -25.27 0.36
N TYR A 48 3.18 -25.58 1.52
CA TYR A 48 3.79 -26.89 1.79
C TYR A 48 2.79 -27.89 2.36
N SER A 49 1.83 -27.43 3.16
CA SER A 49 0.87 -28.27 3.91
C SER A 49 -0.39 -28.62 3.12
N SER A 50 -0.37 -28.60 1.79
CA SER A 50 -1.52 -29.02 0.95
C SER A 50 -1.98 -30.46 1.25
N SER A 51 -1.16 -31.26 1.94
CA SER A 51 -1.41 -32.67 2.28
C SER A 51 -1.67 -32.96 3.77
N GLN A 52 -1.45 -32.02 4.70
CA GLN A 52 -1.70 -32.24 6.14
C GLN A 52 -2.24 -30.99 6.83
N SER A 53 -3.44 -31.09 7.42
CA SER A 53 -4.12 -30.04 8.18
C SER A 53 -3.50 -29.83 9.57
N VAL A 54 -2.26 -29.33 9.61
CA VAL A 54 -1.61 -28.98 10.87
C VAL A 54 -2.14 -27.62 11.34
N PRO A 55 -2.64 -27.48 12.58
CA PRO A 55 -3.03 -26.19 13.14
C PRO A 55 -1.84 -25.22 13.20
N MET A 56 -2.02 -24.04 12.62
CA MET A 56 -1.01 -22.96 12.56
C MET A 56 -1.48 -21.78 13.42
N ALA A 57 -0.64 -21.32 14.34
CA ALA A 57 -0.89 -20.12 15.14
C ALA A 57 0.11 -19.02 14.76
N PRO A 58 -0.31 -17.73 14.73
CA PRO A 58 0.62 -16.63 14.53
C PRO A 58 1.58 -16.50 15.73
N ILE A 59 2.84 -16.19 15.44
CA ILE A 59 3.82 -15.75 16.44
C ILE A 59 3.59 -14.26 16.67
N GLN A 60 3.20 -13.88 17.88
CA GLN A 60 2.82 -12.51 18.26
C GLN A 60 3.76 -11.89 19.30
N GLU A 61 4.79 -12.63 19.71
CA GLU A 61 5.77 -12.21 20.67
C GLU A 61 6.47 -10.94 20.19
N TRP A 62 6.22 -9.84 20.91
CA TRP A 62 6.68 -8.50 20.54
C TRP A 62 8.19 -8.46 20.23
N ILE A 63 9.00 -9.16 21.03
CA ILE A 63 10.46 -9.20 20.88
C ILE A 63 10.88 -9.86 19.58
N VAL A 64 10.18 -10.92 19.15
CA VAL A 64 10.45 -11.60 17.88
C VAL A 64 10.10 -10.68 16.71
N LEU A 65 8.96 -10.00 16.80
CA LEU A 65 8.52 -9.03 15.78
C LEU A 65 9.48 -7.84 15.70
N GLU A 66 9.96 -7.32 16.84
CA GLU A 66 10.92 -6.21 16.86
C GLU A 66 12.28 -6.63 16.30
N MET A 67 12.78 -7.82 16.67
CA MET A 67 14.01 -8.37 16.08
C MET A 67 13.89 -8.50 14.56
N LEU A 68 12.77 -9.00 14.05
CA LEU A 68 12.50 -9.06 12.62
C LEU A 68 12.45 -7.67 11.97
N ASN A 69 11.74 -6.72 12.58
CA ASN A 69 11.58 -5.35 12.07
C ASN A 69 12.88 -4.56 12.08
N SER A 70 13.82 -4.89 12.98
CA SER A 70 15.13 -4.26 13.09
C SER A 70 16.11 -4.65 11.99
N LEU A 71 15.84 -5.75 11.25
CA LEU A 71 16.72 -6.22 10.17
C LEU A 71 16.85 -5.17 9.08
N LEU A 72 18.04 -5.03 8.51
CA LEU A 72 18.31 -4.07 7.44
C LEU A 72 18.01 -4.68 6.06
N VAL A 73 17.28 -3.90 5.27
CA VAL A 73 16.85 -4.27 3.91
C VAL A 73 17.22 -3.19 2.90
N GLU A 74 17.25 -3.61 1.64
CA GLU A 74 17.38 -2.73 0.47
C GLU A 74 15.99 -2.48 -0.14
N CYS A 75 15.70 -1.23 -0.50
CA CYS A 75 14.52 -0.90 -1.28
C CYS A 75 14.70 -1.39 -2.73
N THR A 76 13.77 -2.20 -3.22
CA THR A 76 13.82 -2.72 -4.58
C THR A 76 13.63 -1.66 -5.67
N LYS A 77 12.97 -0.53 -5.32
CA LYS A 77 12.62 0.58 -6.21
C LYS A 77 13.77 1.59 -6.37
N CYS A 78 14.23 2.20 -5.27
CA CYS A 78 15.28 3.22 -5.29
C CYS A 78 16.69 2.71 -5.02
N LYS A 79 16.85 1.45 -4.58
CA LYS A 79 18.14 0.86 -4.19
C LYS A 79 18.77 1.47 -2.93
N ASP A 80 18.02 2.28 -2.18
CA ASP A 80 18.45 2.74 -0.87
C ASP A 80 18.64 1.55 0.07
N LYS A 81 19.72 1.63 0.84
CA LYS A 81 20.21 0.60 1.74
C LYS A 81 20.02 1.04 3.19
N ASN A 82 20.21 0.11 4.12
CA ASN A 82 20.16 0.32 5.56
C ASN A 82 18.77 0.79 6.05
N ILE A 83 17.72 0.37 5.37
CA ILE A 83 16.34 0.63 5.80
C ILE A 83 15.96 -0.47 6.79
N ARG A 84 15.44 -0.13 7.97
CA ARG A 84 14.89 -1.15 8.87
C ARG A 84 13.68 -1.79 8.18
N ARG A 85 13.57 -3.12 8.23
CA ARG A 85 12.50 -3.88 7.59
C ARG A 85 11.12 -3.33 7.96
N GLY A 86 10.90 -3.00 9.23
CA GLY A 86 9.65 -2.42 9.71
C GLY A 86 9.34 -1.02 9.17
N ASP A 87 10.37 -0.31 8.69
CA ASP A 87 10.25 1.03 8.12
C ASP A 87 10.19 1.03 6.58
N LEU A 88 10.36 -0.12 5.92
CA LEU A 88 10.39 -0.18 4.44
C LEU A 88 9.08 0.32 3.82
N GLN A 89 7.93 -0.05 4.37
CA GLN A 89 6.64 0.44 3.88
C GLN A 89 6.54 1.97 4.01
N ARG A 90 6.92 2.52 5.17
CA ARG A 90 6.94 3.97 5.40
C ARG A 90 7.89 4.66 4.43
N HIS A 91 9.06 4.07 4.17
CA HIS A 91 9.99 4.58 3.16
C HIS A 91 9.32 4.62 1.78
N GLU A 92 8.70 3.53 1.32
CA GLU A 92 8.02 3.49 0.03
C GLU A 92 6.90 4.54 -0.10
N GLU A 93 6.16 4.79 0.98
CA GLU A 93 5.05 5.75 1.01
C GLU A 93 5.51 7.20 1.15
N LYS A 94 6.58 7.49 1.90
CA LYS A 94 6.92 8.85 2.32
C LYS A 94 8.23 9.41 1.76
N SER A 95 9.23 8.58 1.45
CA SER A 95 10.56 9.07 1.08
C SER A 95 11.18 8.42 -0.16
N CYS A 96 10.65 7.31 -0.65
CA CYS A 96 11.20 6.62 -1.82
C CYS A 96 11.04 7.49 -3.09
N LYS A 97 12.18 7.87 -3.67
CA LYS A 97 12.23 8.75 -4.85
C LYS A 97 11.76 8.08 -6.15
N ARG A 98 11.95 6.77 -6.25
CA ARG A 98 11.64 5.97 -7.46
C ARG A 98 10.31 5.23 -7.40
N VAL A 99 9.47 5.53 -6.42
CA VAL A 99 8.09 4.99 -6.41
C VAL A 99 7.24 5.79 -7.38
N PHE A 100 6.37 5.10 -8.12
CA PHE A 100 5.37 5.75 -8.95
C PHE A 100 4.32 6.42 -8.07
N VAL A 101 4.08 7.69 -8.33
CA VAL A 101 3.07 8.51 -7.66
C VAL A 101 2.16 9.17 -8.70
N GLN A 102 0.99 9.60 -8.26
CA GLN A 102 0.08 10.39 -9.08
C GLN A 102 0.25 11.87 -8.73
N CYS A 103 -0.13 12.74 -9.66
CA CYS A 103 -0.20 14.18 -9.39
C CYS A 103 -1.13 14.44 -8.20
N LYS A 104 -0.88 15.52 -7.44
CA LYS A 104 -1.79 15.97 -6.39
C LYS A 104 -3.19 16.19 -6.97
N ALA A 105 -3.30 16.80 -8.16
CA ALA A 105 -4.52 17.05 -8.93
C ALA A 105 -5.12 15.82 -9.64
N ALA A 106 -4.77 14.59 -9.24
CA ALA A 106 -5.33 13.37 -9.84
C ALA A 106 -6.85 13.20 -9.55
N ASP A 107 -7.33 13.74 -8.43
CA ASP A 107 -8.75 13.86 -8.07
C ASP A 107 -9.57 14.59 -9.13
N ILE A 108 -9.02 15.69 -9.67
CA ILE A 108 -9.59 16.46 -10.78
C ILE A 108 -9.06 16.00 -12.15
N LYS A 109 -8.64 14.73 -12.23
CA LYS A 109 -8.29 14.02 -13.47
C LYS A 109 -7.03 14.49 -14.17
N CYS A 110 -6.07 15.07 -13.45
CA CYS A 110 -4.72 15.20 -13.99
C CYS A 110 -4.19 13.81 -14.40
N PRO A 111 -3.79 13.60 -15.68
CA PRO A 111 -3.39 12.27 -16.16
C PRO A 111 -1.96 11.90 -15.74
N TRP A 112 -1.19 12.84 -15.19
CA TRP A 112 0.22 12.65 -14.89
C TRP A 112 0.42 11.59 -13.80
N LYS A 113 1.32 10.65 -14.11
CA LYS A 113 1.86 9.64 -13.20
C LYS A 113 3.33 9.49 -13.55
N GLY A 114 4.18 9.53 -12.54
CA GLY A 114 5.64 9.49 -12.72
C GLY A 114 6.32 9.03 -11.45
N VAL A 115 7.65 9.00 -11.47
CA VAL A 115 8.42 8.75 -10.25
C VAL A 115 8.34 9.96 -9.32
N ARG A 116 8.40 9.74 -8.00
CA ARG A 116 8.29 10.82 -7.00
C ARG A 116 9.29 11.96 -7.23
N GLU A 117 10.50 11.66 -7.68
CA GLU A 117 11.51 12.67 -8.01
C GLU A 117 11.11 13.63 -9.14
N GLU A 118 10.23 13.21 -10.04
CA GLU A 118 9.71 14.06 -11.13
C GLU A 118 8.47 14.86 -10.71
N LEU A 119 7.89 14.58 -9.53
CA LEU A 119 6.65 15.20 -9.09
C LEU A 119 6.80 16.71 -8.94
N ASP A 120 7.89 17.19 -8.32
CA ASP A 120 8.08 18.63 -8.10
C ASP A 120 8.21 19.39 -9.43
N ALA A 121 8.97 18.85 -10.39
CA ALA A 121 9.08 19.41 -11.73
C ALA A 121 7.73 19.40 -12.47
N HIS A 122 6.93 18.36 -12.29
CA HIS A 122 5.57 18.33 -12.82
C HIS A 122 4.68 19.39 -12.17
N MET A 123 4.76 19.58 -10.85
CA MET A 123 3.92 20.55 -10.14
C MET A 123 4.15 21.99 -10.60
N GLU A 124 5.37 22.35 -11.01
CA GLU A 124 5.68 23.66 -11.61
C GLU A 124 4.97 23.89 -12.96
N GLN A 125 4.60 22.82 -13.67
CA GLN A 125 3.99 22.87 -15.00
C GLN A 125 2.55 22.34 -15.00
N CYS A 126 2.02 21.94 -13.85
CA CYS A 126 0.73 21.28 -13.76
C CYS A 126 -0.39 22.30 -14.00
N VAL A 127 -1.08 22.18 -15.14
CA VAL A 127 -2.21 23.05 -15.46
C VAL A 127 -3.45 22.76 -14.61
N PHE A 128 -3.56 21.56 -14.05
CA PHE A 128 -4.74 21.13 -13.28
C PHE A 128 -4.73 21.69 -11.86
N GLU A 129 -3.56 21.74 -11.21
CA GLU A 129 -3.45 22.21 -9.83
C GLU A 129 -4.00 23.63 -9.63
N PRO A 130 -3.65 24.63 -10.46
CA PRO A 130 -4.20 25.98 -10.36
C PRO A 130 -5.69 26.07 -10.71
N LEU A 131 -6.24 25.11 -11.47
CA LEU A 131 -7.66 25.09 -11.84
C LEU A 131 -8.55 24.62 -10.69
N ARG A 132 -8.00 24.04 -9.62
CA ARG A 132 -8.77 23.49 -8.49
C ARG A 132 -9.80 24.45 -7.90
N PRO A 133 -9.47 25.72 -7.58
CA PRO A 133 -10.45 26.62 -6.97
C PRO A 133 -11.65 26.87 -7.89
N VAL A 134 -11.38 27.12 -9.17
CA VAL A 134 -12.42 27.38 -10.17
C VAL A 134 -13.26 26.13 -10.44
N LEU A 135 -12.62 24.95 -10.52
CA LEU A 135 -13.34 23.67 -10.63
C LEU A 135 -14.23 23.41 -9.42
N ALA A 136 -13.77 23.71 -8.21
CA ALA A 136 -14.57 23.56 -7.00
C ALA A 136 -15.81 24.46 -7.03
N GLU A 137 -15.66 25.72 -7.46
CA GLU A 137 -16.78 26.65 -7.64
C GLU A 137 -17.77 26.12 -8.68
N LEU A 138 -17.30 25.69 -9.85
CA LEU A 138 -18.15 25.11 -10.90
C LEU A 138 -18.86 23.82 -10.45
N ILE A 139 -18.22 22.99 -9.63
CA ILE A 139 -18.85 21.78 -9.07
C ILE A 139 -19.98 22.18 -8.13
N MET A 140 -19.75 23.14 -7.23
CA MET A 140 -20.78 23.64 -6.32
C MET A 140 -21.97 24.26 -7.08
N GLU A 141 -21.71 25.07 -8.10
CA GLU A 141 -22.76 25.64 -8.95
C GLU A 141 -23.56 24.55 -9.67
N ASN A 142 -22.88 23.53 -10.21
CA ASN A 142 -23.55 22.39 -10.86
C ASN A 142 -24.44 21.61 -9.89
N GLU A 143 -24.02 21.43 -8.63
CA GLU A 143 -24.84 20.79 -7.60
C GLU A 143 -26.10 21.62 -7.32
N GLN A 144 -25.96 22.94 -7.13
CA GLN A 144 -27.10 23.84 -6.93
C GLN A 144 -28.07 23.85 -8.12
N LEU A 145 -27.55 23.82 -9.35
CA LEU A 145 -28.37 23.78 -10.55
C LEU A 145 -29.13 22.46 -10.67
N LYS A 146 -28.50 21.33 -10.34
CA LYS A 146 -29.17 20.02 -10.29
C LYS A 146 -30.29 19.99 -9.28
N GLU A 147 -30.08 20.51 -8.07
CA GLU A 147 -31.13 20.61 -7.05
C GLU A 147 -32.32 21.46 -7.53
N LYS A 148 -32.06 22.57 -8.22
CA LYS A 148 -33.13 23.40 -8.81
C LYS A 148 -33.90 22.67 -9.90
N ILE A 149 -33.21 21.91 -10.75
CA ILE A 149 -33.84 21.08 -11.79
C ILE A 149 -34.75 20.04 -11.14
N ASP A 150 -34.26 19.30 -10.16
CA ASP A 150 -35.03 18.28 -9.44
C ASP A 150 -36.29 18.88 -8.79
N GLN A 151 -36.17 20.07 -8.17
CA GLN A 151 -37.30 20.79 -7.58
C GLN A 151 -38.35 21.19 -8.64
N LEU A 152 -37.91 21.70 -9.79
CA LEU A 152 -38.81 22.06 -10.88
C LEU A 152 -39.52 20.84 -11.46
N GLU A 153 -38.82 19.72 -11.62
CA GLU A 153 -39.43 18.46 -12.10
C GLU A 153 -40.52 17.96 -11.15
N ILE A 154 -40.28 18.03 -9.83
CA ILE A 154 -41.29 17.70 -8.80
C ILE A 154 -42.52 18.63 -8.92
N LEU A 155 -42.31 19.93 -9.13
CA LEU A 155 -43.38 20.91 -9.26
C LEU A 155 -44.21 20.67 -10.53
N ILE A 156 -43.56 20.41 -11.66
CA ILE A 156 -44.22 20.08 -12.93
C ILE A 156 -45.09 18.84 -12.75
N LYS A 157 -44.53 17.76 -12.17
CA LYS A 157 -45.26 16.52 -11.92
C LYS A 157 -46.53 16.75 -11.11
N LYS A 158 -46.44 17.52 -10.02
CA LYS A 158 -47.58 17.91 -9.19
C LYS A 158 -48.63 18.73 -9.95
N PHE A 159 -48.22 19.53 -10.92
CA PHE A 159 -49.14 20.33 -11.75
C PHE A 159 -49.86 19.47 -12.79
N THR A 160 -49.16 18.51 -13.41
CA THR A 160 -49.76 17.55 -14.35
C THR A 160 -50.68 16.53 -13.68
N GLU A 161 -50.45 16.16 -12.42
CA GLU A 161 -51.34 15.25 -11.67
C GLU A 161 -52.62 15.93 -11.14
N ARG A 162 -52.67 17.27 -11.18
CA ARG A 162 -53.81 18.09 -10.70
C ARG A 162 -54.78 18.51 -11.81
N ASN A 163 -54.40 18.35 -13.08
CA ASN A 163 -55.23 18.62 -14.26
C ASN A 163 -55.66 17.31 -14.92
#